data_AF-A0A2S4KN88-F1
#
_entry.id   AF-A0A2S4KN88-F1
#
_cell.length_a   1.000
_cell.length_b   1.000
_cell.length_c   1.000
_cell.angle_alpha   90.00
_cell.angle_beta   90.00
_cell.angle_gamma   90.00
#
_symmetry.space_group_name_H-M   'P 1'
#
loop_
_entity.id
_entity.type
_entity.pdbx_description
1 polymer ?
#
loop_
_entity_poly.entity_id
_entity_poly.type
_entity_poly.pdbx_seq_one_letter_code
_entity_poly.pdbx_strand_id
1 'polypeptide(L)'
;MRAERIEGEADTRRDTVNDPAPIPEPNAAHGSYHWTFERLLAAGLVPLTIAPFASGSLNPTMDAVFCSAVLLHSHMGFQQCIIDYVPKKKYPSLRKFTWWALNVATLTVGVGLYEFETNDVGVTEAIKRVWKA
;
A
#
# COMPACT_ATOMS: atom_id res chain seq x y z
N MET A 1 -35.56 -16.37 -41.42
CA MET A 1 -34.50 -16.09 -42.42
C MET A 1 -33.89 -14.74 -42.05
N ARG A 2 -32.63 -14.58 -41.64
CA ARG A 2 -31.44 -15.43 -41.65
C ARG A 2 -30.58 -14.94 -40.47
N ALA A 3 -30.31 -15.82 -39.51
CA ALA A 3 -29.15 -15.72 -38.66
C ALA A 3 -27.98 -16.19 -39.50
N GLU A 4 -26.96 -15.36 -39.73
CA GLU A 4 -25.64 -15.70 -40.30
C GLU A 4 -24.89 -14.40 -40.66
N ARG A 5 -24.27 -13.76 -39.65
CA ARG A 5 -23.14 -12.83 -39.84
C ARG A 5 -22.41 -12.61 -38.52
N ILE A 6 -21.90 -13.69 -37.94
CA ILE A 6 -20.85 -13.65 -36.93
C ILE A 6 -19.79 -14.62 -37.46
N GLU A 7 -18.51 -14.24 -37.35
CA GLU A 7 -17.32 -14.96 -37.84
C GLU A 7 -16.91 -14.60 -39.28
N GLY A 8 -15.97 -13.67 -39.43
CA GLY A 8 -15.33 -13.46 -40.74
C GLY A 8 -14.65 -12.12 -41.04
N GLU A 9 -14.34 -11.26 -40.07
CA GLU A 9 -13.48 -10.10 -40.35
C GLU A 9 -12.50 -9.90 -39.21
N ALA A 10 -11.29 -10.43 -39.39
CA ALA A 10 -10.14 -10.02 -38.61
C ALA A 10 -9.94 -8.53 -38.88
N ASP A 11 -10.20 -7.70 -37.87
CA ASP A 11 -10.10 -6.25 -37.94
C ASP A 11 -8.66 -5.84 -38.26
N THR A 12 -8.39 -5.58 -39.53
CA THR A 12 -7.11 -5.06 -40.03
C THR A 12 -6.98 -3.54 -39.86
N ARG A 13 -7.75 -2.92 -38.96
CA ARG A 13 -7.58 -1.50 -38.64
C ARG A 13 -6.20 -1.32 -38.00
N ARG A 14 -5.28 -0.80 -38.81
CA ARG A 14 -3.98 -0.30 -38.36
C ARG A 14 -4.21 0.63 -37.18
N ASP A 15 -3.47 0.46 -36.09
CA ASP A 15 -3.38 1.44 -35.00
C ASP A 15 -2.87 2.78 -35.57
N THR A 16 -3.79 3.61 -36.02
CA THR A 16 -3.55 4.98 -36.46
C THR A 16 -3.45 5.89 -35.24
N VAL A 17 -2.85 7.07 -35.40
CA VAL A 17 -2.78 8.10 -34.34
C VAL A 17 -4.15 8.57 -33.83
N ASN A 18 -5.22 8.26 -34.56
CA ASN A 18 -6.60 8.64 -34.23
C ASN A 18 -7.41 7.50 -33.60
N ASP A 19 -6.82 6.30 -33.42
CA ASP A 19 -7.51 5.23 -32.73
C ASP A 19 -7.56 5.51 -31.21
N PRO A 20 -8.71 5.27 -30.56
CA PRO A 20 -8.84 5.51 -29.13
C PRO A 20 -7.87 4.61 -28.37
N ALA A 21 -7.22 5.17 -27.35
CA ALA A 21 -6.36 4.38 -26.47
C ALA A 21 -7.16 3.18 -25.91
N PRO A 22 -6.57 1.97 -25.90
CA PRO A 22 -7.26 0.78 -25.41
C PRO A 22 -7.64 0.98 -23.94
N ILE A 23 -8.91 0.71 -23.63
CA ILE A 23 -9.44 0.80 -22.27
C ILE A 23 -8.98 -0.48 -21.55
N PRO A 24 -8.21 -0.37 -20.45
CA PRO A 24 -7.80 -1.55 -19.70
C PRO A 24 -9.02 -2.19 -19.02
N GLU A 25 -9.02 -3.51 -18.95
CA GLU A 25 -10.07 -4.27 -18.27
C GLU A 25 -10.17 -3.85 -16.79
N PRO A 26 -11.38 -3.55 -16.28
CA PRO A 26 -11.57 -3.14 -14.90
C PRO A 26 -11.06 -4.20 -13.91
N ASN A 27 -10.26 -3.78 -12.93
CA ASN A 27 -9.84 -4.63 -11.81
C ASN A 27 -10.13 -3.91 -10.49
N ALA A 28 -11.18 -4.36 -9.79
CA ALA A 28 -11.60 -3.77 -8.52
C ALA A 28 -10.51 -3.83 -7.43
N ALA A 29 -9.67 -4.87 -7.44
CA ALA A 29 -8.56 -5.01 -6.49
C ALA A 29 -7.46 -3.96 -6.70
N HIS A 30 -7.28 -3.44 -7.91
CA HIS A 30 -6.35 -2.33 -8.20
C HIS A 30 -7.01 -0.95 -8.20
N GLY A 31 -8.34 -0.90 -7.99
CA GLY A 31 -9.12 0.33 -8.01
C GLY A 31 -9.86 0.55 -6.68
N SER A 32 -11.16 0.26 -6.68
CA SER A 32 -12.06 0.59 -5.57
C SER A 32 -11.70 -0.08 -4.25
N TYR A 33 -11.36 -1.38 -4.24
CA TYR A 33 -11.03 -2.08 -2.99
C TYR A 33 -9.74 -1.57 -2.37
N HIS A 34 -8.72 -1.34 -3.19
CA HIS A 34 -7.46 -0.75 -2.75
C HIS A 34 -7.68 0.64 -2.13
N TRP A 35 -8.43 1.49 -2.83
CA TRP A 35 -8.77 2.82 -2.32
C TRP A 35 -9.55 2.76 -1.00
N THR A 36 -10.60 1.94 -0.92
CA THR A 36 -11.41 1.82 0.31
C THR A 36 -10.59 1.30 1.47
N PHE A 37 -9.73 0.31 1.26
CA PHE A 37 -8.84 -0.23 2.29
C PHE A 37 -7.87 0.83 2.82
N GLU A 38 -7.20 1.58 1.94
CA GLU A 38 -6.30 2.66 2.36
C GLU A 38 -7.02 3.72 3.19
N ARG A 39 -8.24 4.11 2.79
CA ARG A 39 -9.02 5.11 3.53
C ARG A 39 -9.48 4.59 4.88
N LEU A 40 -9.92 3.34 4.96
CA LEU A 40 -10.30 2.71 6.24
C LEU A 40 -9.11 2.64 7.19
N LEU A 41 -7.95 2.24 6.70
CA LEU A 41 -6.74 2.16 7.51
C LEU A 41 -6.30 3.54 8.00
N ALA A 42 -6.31 4.55 7.13
CA ALA A 42 -5.99 5.92 7.50
C ALA A 42 -6.98 6.50 8.53
N ALA A 43 -8.29 6.26 8.35
CA ALA A 43 -9.30 6.70 9.29
C ALA A 43 -9.16 5.99 10.65
N GLY A 44 -8.85 4.69 10.67
CA GLY A 44 -8.61 3.92 11.88
C GLY A 44 -7.34 4.34 12.63
N LEU A 45 -6.32 4.83 11.94
CA LEU A 45 -5.09 5.35 12.57
C LEU A 45 -5.33 6.62 13.40
N VAL A 46 -6.32 7.45 13.05
CA VAL A 46 -6.61 8.71 13.77
C VAL A 46 -6.93 8.48 15.26
N PRO A 47 -7.90 7.62 15.65
CA PRO A 47 -8.13 7.34 17.07
C PRO A 47 -6.97 6.57 17.72
N LEU A 48 -6.27 5.70 16.98
CA LEU A 48 -5.14 4.93 17.52
C LEU A 48 -3.94 5.81 17.88
N THR A 49 -3.68 6.89 17.16
CA THR A 49 -2.62 7.85 17.52
C THR A 49 -2.99 8.72 18.73
N ILE A 50 -4.28 8.90 19.01
CA ILE A 50 -4.76 9.69 20.15
C ILE A 50 -4.77 8.86 21.44
N ALA A 51 -5.06 7.55 21.35
CA ALA A 51 -5.20 6.65 22.51
C ALA A 51 -4.01 6.68 23.51
N PRO A 52 -2.73 6.74 23.11
CA PRO A 52 -1.60 6.82 24.03
C PRO A 52 -1.61 8.10 24.88
N PHE A 53 -2.15 9.21 24.36
CA PHE A 53 -2.22 10.48 25.10
C PHE A 53 -3.27 10.45 26.22
N ALA A 54 -4.32 9.65 26.07
CA ALA A 54 -5.35 9.49 27.09
C ALA A 54 -4.97 8.44 28.16
N SER A 55 -4.16 7.44 27.79
CA SER A 55 -3.82 6.30 28.66
C SER A 55 -2.36 6.31 29.17
N GLY A 56 -1.50 7.19 28.64
CA GLY A 56 -0.09 7.30 28.96
C GLY A 56 0.81 6.35 28.17
N SER A 57 0.42 5.08 28.03
CA SER A 57 1.00 4.09 27.13
C SER A 57 -0.05 3.04 26.75
N LEU A 58 0.08 2.44 25.57
CA LEU A 58 -0.85 1.39 25.14
C LEU A 58 -0.50 0.07 25.84
N ASN A 59 -1.49 -0.82 25.97
CA ASN A 59 -1.19 -2.21 26.31
C ASN A 59 -0.51 -2.89 25.10
N PRO A 60 0.27 -3.97 25.31
CA PRO A 60 1.06 -4.58 24.24
C PRO A 60 0.25 -4.98 23.00
N THR A 61 -0.97 -5.49 23.19
CA THR A 61 -1.84 -5.85 22.07
C THR A 61 -2.23 -4.64 21.24
N MET A 62 -2.60 -3.53 21.88
CA MET A 62 -3.03 -2.32 21.21
C MET A 62 -1.86 -1.55 20.60
N ASP A 63 -0.68 -1.61 21.21
CA ASP A 63 0.57 -1.08 20.64
C ASP A 63 0.97 -1.86 19.38
N ALA A 64 0.91 -3.21 19.42
CA ALA A 64 1.13 -4.04 18.25
C ALA A 64 0.12 -3.78 17.11
N VAL A 65 -1.17 -3.55 17.43
CA VAL A 65 -2.18 -3.15 16.45
C VAL A 65 -1.87 -1.79 15.85
N PHE A 66 -1.51 -0.81 16.67
CA PHE A 66 -1.11 0.53 16.22
C PHE A 66 0.10 0.45 15.29
N CYS A 67 1.16 -0.23 15.71
CA CYS A 67 2.39 -0.43 14.94
C CYS A 67 2.15 -1.15 13.61
N SER A 68 1.31 -2.18 13.61
CA SER A 68 0.93 -2.89 12.38
C SER A 68 0.15 -2.00 11.43
N ALA A 69 -0.80 -1.20 11.95
CA ALA A 69 -1.58 -0.27 11.13
C ALA A 69 -0.68 0.81 10.51
N VAL A 70 0.26 1.37 11.27
CA VAL A 70 1.26 2.32 10.77
C VAL A 70 2.11 1.69 9.67
N LEU A 71 2.64 0.48 9.90
CA LEU A 71 3.48 -0.22 8.93
C LEU A 71 2.74 -0.46 7.59
N LEU A 72 1.50 -0.95 7.66
CA LEU A 72 0.68 -1.21 6.47
C LEU A 72 0.35 0.09 5.73
N HIS A 73 -0.01 1.16 6.45
CA HIS A 73 -0.32 2.46 5.87
C HIS A 73 0.91 3.05 5.17
N SER A 74 2.08 2.99 5.80
CA SER A 74 3.35 3.44 5.22
C SER A 74 3.74 2.61 4.00
N HIS A 75 3.57 1.28 4.02
CA HIS A 75 3.88 0.43 2.87
C HIS A 75 3.07 0.84 1.64
N MET A 76 1.75 0.98 1.78
CA MET A 76 0.89 1.39 0.66
C MET A 76 1.19 2.82 0.20
N GLY A 77 1.41 3.76 1.13
CA GLY A 77 1.79 5.13 0.80
C GLY A 77 3.07 5.19 -0.03
N PHE A 78 4.11 4.45 0.37
CA PHE A 78 5.35 4.36 -0.39
C PHE A 78 5.18 3.63 -1.73
N GLN A 79 4.30 2.62 -1.82
CA GLN A 79 3.97 2.01 -3.11
C GLN A 79 3.41 3.06 -4.09
N GLN A 80 2.52 3.95 -3.64
CA GLN A 80 2.00 5.04 -4.49
C GLN A 80 3.13 6.00 -4.92
N CYS A 81 3.99 6.43 -3.99
CA CYS A 81 5.14 7.27 -4.35
C CYS A 81 6.04 6.61 -5.40
N ILE A 82 6.28 5.30 -5.31
CA ILE A 82 7.07 4.57 -6.32
C ILE A 82 6.33 4.52 -7.66
N ILE A 83 5.01 4.30 -7.67
CA ILE A 83 4.20 4.25 -8.90
C ILE A 83 4.25 5.60 -9.62
N ASP A 84 4.12 6.71 -8.88
CA ASP A 84 4.05 8.05 -9.44
C ASP A 84 5.40 8.57 -9.94
N TYR A 85 6.48 8.33 -9.18
CA TYR A 85 7.78 8.95 -9.45
C TYR A 85 8.80 8.04 -10.14
N VAL A 86 8.56 6.72 -10.17
CA VAL A 86 9.44 5.76 -10.86
C VAL A 86 8.69 5.14 -12.04
N PRO A 87 8.66 5.78 -13.21
CA PRO A 87 7.87 5.29 -14.34
C PRO A 87 8.43 3.96 -14.90
N LYS A 88 7.60 2.92 -14.90
CA LYS A 88 7.95 1.56 -15.36
C LYS A 88 8.47 1.51 -16.80
N LYS A 89 7.92 2.33 -17.70
CA LYS A 89 8.30 2.37 -19.13
C LYS A 89 9.71 2.94 -19.34
N LYS A 90 10.11 3.93 -18.54
CA LYS A 90 11.41 4.62 -18.69
C LYS A 90 12.51 3.95 -17.87
N TYR A 91 12.20 3.47 -16.67
CA TYR A 91 13.18 2.91 -15.74
C TYR A 91 12.73 1.55 -15.18
N PRO A 92 12.65 0.48 -16.01
CA PRO A 92 12.13 -0.81 -15.57
C PRO A 92 13.00 -1.48 -14.49
N SER A 93 14.33 -1.35 -14.57
CA SER A 93 15.23 -1.92 -13.56
C SER A 93 15.12 -1.21 -12.22
N LEU A 94 15.12 0.13 -12.22
CA LEU A 94 14.92 0.91 -11.01
C LEU A 94 13.55 0.63 -10.38
N ARG A 95 12.50 0.52 -11.20
CA ARG A 95 11.14 0.17 -10.75
C ARG A 95 11.11 -1.18 -10.02
N LYS A 96 11.82 -2.18 -10.53
CA LYS A 96 11.92 -3.50 -9.90
C LYS A 96 12.70 -3.44 -8.59
N PHE A 97 13.84 -2.73 -8.59
CA PHE A 97 14.66 -2.55 -7.41
C PHE A 97 13.89 -1.88 -6.27
N THR A 98 13.28 -0.72 -6.51
CA THR A 98 12.55 0.02 -5.46
C THR A 98 11.35 -0.76 -4.92
N TRP A 99 10.69 -1.55 -5.78
CA TRP A 99 9.60 -2.42 -5.35
C TRP A 99 10.06 -3.51 -4.38
N TRP A 100 11.17 -4.18 -4.71
CA TRP A 100 11.75 -5.20 -3.85
C TRP A 100 12.35 -4.61 -2.57
N ALA A 101 13.01 -3.46 -2.68
CA ALA A 101 13.54 -2.71 -1.53
C ALA A 101 12.43 -2.35 -0.54
N LEU A 102 11.28 -1.88 -1.04
CA LEU A 102 10.13 -1.58 -0.19
C LEU A 102 9.60 -2.83 0.53
N ASN A 103 9.48 -3.95 -0.18
CA ASN A 103 9.04 -5.21 0.44
C ASN A 103 10.00 -5.68 1.53
N VAL A 104 11.31 -5.65 1.27
CA VAL A 104 12.33 -6.00 2.27
C VAL A 104 12.28 -5.06 3.45
N ALA A 105 12.19 -3.74 3.21
CA ALA A 105 12.09 -2.76 4.28
C ALA A 105 10.86 -3.01 5.17
N THR A 106 9.71 -3.31 4.56
CA THR A 106 8.48 -3.62 5.32
C THR A 106 8.62 -4.89 6.15
N LEU A 107 9.24 -5.94 5.61
CA LEU A 107 9.50 -7.16 6.39
C LEU A 107 10.49 -6.90 7.54
N THR A 108 11.58 -6.20 7.28
CA THR A 108 12.58 -5.85 8.29
C THR A 108 11.97 -5.01 9.41
N VAL A 109 11.17 -3.99 9.07
CA VAL A 109 10.46 -3.19 10.07
C VAL A 109 9.44 -4.04 10.82
N GLY A 110 8.69 -4.92 10.13
CA GLY A 110 7.76 -5.84 10.78
C GLY A 110 8.42 -6.74 11.83
N VAL A 111 9.58 -7.31 11.51
CA VAL A 111 10.38 -8.09 12.47
C VAL A 111 10.87 -7.21 13.62
N GLY A 112 11.37 -6.01 13.33
CA GLY A 112 11.79 -5.06 14.36
C GLY A 112 10.66 -4.69 15.32
N LEU A 113 9.46 -4.38 14.81
CA LEU A 113 8.30 -4.09 15.64
C LEU A 113 7.88 -5.30 16.48
N TYR A 114 7.91 -6.51 15.90
CA TYR A 114 7.65 -7.74 16.65
C TYR A 114 8.63 -7.91 17.83
N GLU A 115 9.92 -7.71 17.60
CA GLU A 115 10.95 -7.76 18.64
C GLU A 115 10.73 -6.70 19.73
N PHE A 116 10.40 -5.45 19.35
CA PHE A 116 10.10 -4.38 20.30
C PHE A 116 8.90 -4.69 21.19
N GLU A 117 7.86 -5.31 20.64
CA GLU A 117 6.63 -5.63 21.38
C GLU A 117 6.75 -6.90 22.22
N THR A 118 7.61 -7.85 21.85
CA THR A 118 7.73 -9.14 22.54
C THR A 118 8.91 -9.21 23.51
N ASN A 119 10.03 -8.58 23.18
CA ASN A 119 11.28 -8.67 23.94
C ASN A 119 11.75 -7.33 24.52
N ASP A 120 11.06 -6.22 24.23
CA ASP A 120 11.34 -4.88 24.79
C ASP A 120 10.06 -4.25 25.38
N VAL A 121 10.08 -2.94 25.59
CA VAL A 121 9.03 -2.19 26.31
C VAL A 121 7.83 -1.78 25.46
N GLY A 122 7.83 -2.08 24.16
CA GLY A 122 6.84 -1.61 23.20
C GLY A 122 7.12 -0.20 22.65
N VAL A 123 6.56 0.10 21.48
CA VAL A 123 6.89 1.30 20.71
C VAL A 123 6.40 2.58 21.38
N THR A 124 5.19 2.61 21.91
CA THR A 124 4.64 3.83 22.54
C THR A 124 5.40 4.23 23.80
N GLU A 125 5.79 3.25 24.62
CA GLU A 125 6.60 3.51 25.82
C GLU A 125 8.05 3.88 25.44
N ALA A 126 8.62 3.28 24.40
CA ALA A 126 9.92 3.68 23.87
C ALA A 126 9.92 5.15 23.40
N ILE A 127 8.92 5.58 22.62
CA ILE A 127 8.77 6.97 22.17
C ILE A 127 8.68 7.93 23.36
N LYS A 128 7.88 7.58 24.38
CA LYS A 128 7.72 8.38 25.60
C LYS A 128 9.03 8.54 26.38
N ARG A 129 9.87 7.50 26.41
CA ARG A 129 11.21 7.57 27.04
C ARG A 129 12.16 8.46 26.25
N VAL A 130 12.18 8.32 24.92
CA VAL A 130 12.99 9.17 24.03
C VAL A 130 12.59 10.64 24.15
N TRP A 131 11.29 10.93 24.27
CA TRP A 131 10.80 12.32 24.39
C TRP A 131 11.20 13.00 25.71
N LYS A 132 11.42 12.22 26.77
CA LYS A 132 11.87 12.73 28.08
C LYS A 132 13.39 12.78 28.22
N ALA A 133 14.13 12.36 27.19
CA ALA A 133 15.59 12.38 27.17
C ALA A 133 16.15 13.81 27.18
#